data_AF-A0A840QL45-F1
#
_entry.id   AF-A0A840QL45-F1
#
_cell.length_a   1.000
_cell.length_b   1.000
_cell.length_c   1.000
_cell.angle_alpha   90.00
_cell.angle_beta   90.00
_cell.angle_gamma   90.00
#
_symmetry.space_group_name_H-M   'P 1'
#
loop_
_entity.id
_entity.type
_entity.pdbx_description
1 polymer ?
#
loop_
_entity_poly.entity_id
_entity_poly.type
_entity_poly.pdbx_seq_one_letter_code
_entity_poly.pdbx_strand_id
1 'polypeptide(L)'
;MEPLTNHAVQMMRPQASTPTAGTTQQRTSTHEAQQSFKQMLSDSIRGVNESQKTSEVATQRMARGDDIDLHEVMIAGQKADITLRTATEIRDKAVEAYQEVMRMQI
;
A
#
# COMPACT_ATOMS: atom_id res chain seq x y z
N MET A 1 30.65 -70.72 -23.38
CA MET A 1 29.69 -70.17 -24.35
C MET A 1 28.55 -69.59 -23.54
N GLU A 2 28.42 -68.26 -23.63
CA GLU A 2 27.24 -67.43 -23.38
C GLU A 2 25.89 -68.09 -23.78
N PRO A 3 24.67 -67.55 -23.45
CA PRO A 3 24.35 -66.23 -22.89
C PRO A 3 23.02 -66.11 -22.05
N LEU A 4 22.64 -64.85 -21.78
CA LEU A 4 21.29 -64.27 -21.65
C LEU A 4 20.53 -64.27 -20.29
N THR A 5 20.51 -63.06 -19.73
CA THR A 5 19.34 -62.34 -19.23
C THR A 5 18.70 -62.83 -17.93
N ASN A 6 18.92 -62.07 -16.83
CA ASN A 6 17.80 -61.82 -15.94
C ASN A 6 17.89 -60.44 -15.26
N HIS A 7 16.87 -59.63 -15.55
CA HIS A 7 16.53 -58.41 -14.84
C HIS A 7 16.24 -58.71 -13.36
N ALA A 8 16.76 -57.91 -12.45
CA ALA A 8 15.99 -57.21 -11.42
C ALA A 8 16.92 -56.64 -10.34
N VAL A 9 16.51 -55.47 -9.84
CA VAL A 9 16.98 -54.86 -8.59
C VAL A 9 18.34 -54.18 -8.64
N GLN A 10 18.35 -52.94 -9.14
CA GLN A 10 19.00 -51.86 -8.38
C GLN A 10 18.24 -50.56 -8.63
N MET A 11 17.02 -50.50 -8.11
CA MET A 11 16.40 -49.23 -7.77
C MET A 11 17.19 -48.61 -6.60
N MET A 12 17.23 -47.28 -6.58
CA MET A 12 17.74 -46.41 -5.53
C MET A 12 19.26 -46.11 -5.53
N ARG A 13 19.64 -45.08 -6.30
CA ARG A 13 20.68 -44.14 -5.86
C ARG A 13 20.12 -42.72 -6.01
N PRO A 14 19.83 -42.00 -4.92
CA PRO A 14 19.51 -40.58 -5.02
C PRO A 14 20.78 -39.82 -5.40
N GLN A 15 20.80 -39.27 -6.63
CA GLN A 15 21.78 -38.26 -7.01
C GLN A 15 21.33 -36.92 -6.43
N ALA A 16 22.01 -36.46 -5.39
CA ALA A 16 22.06 -35.06 -5.04
C ALA A 16 23.15 -34.40 -5.91
N SER A 17 22.82 -33.34 -6.66
CA SER A 17 23.46 -32.01 -6.59
C SER A 17 23.16 -31.08 -7.80
N THR A 18 22.34 -30.04 -7.52
CA THR A 18 22.49 -28.59 -7.90
C THR A 18 22.39 -28.15 -9.38
N PRO A 19 22.17 -26.86 -9.74
CA PRO A 19 21.99 -25.63 -8.93
C PRO A 19 20.84 -24.69 -9.40
N THR A 20 20.57 -23.65 -8.60
CA THR A 20 20.08 -22.31 -9.02
C THR A 20 18.67 -22.15 -9.57
N ALA A 21 17.76 -21.74 -8.68
CA ALA A 21 16.92 -20.55 -8.90
C ALA A 21 16.57 -19.98 -7.53
N GLY A 22 17.57 -19.40 -6.86
CA GLY A 22 17.31 -18.51 -5.76
C GLY A 22 16.57 -17.30 -6.31
N THR A 23 15.25 -17.27 -6.11
CA THR A 23 14.49 -16.03 -6.11
C THR A 23 15.16 -15.15 -5.06
N THR A 24 16.05 -14.28 -5.53
CA THR A 24 16.59 -13.19 -4.73
C THR A 24 15.40 -12.28 -4.48
N GLN A 25 14.65 -12.59 -3.42
CA GLN A 25 13.85 -11.59 -2.74
C GLN A 25 14.86 -10.56 -2.26
N GLN A 26 15.01 -9.53 -3.08
CA GLN A 26 15.73 -8.32 -2.75
C GLN A 26 15.02 -7.76 -1.52
N ARG A 27 15.51 -8.13 -0.34
CA ARG A 27 15.20 -7.47 0.92
C ARG A 27 15.62 -6.02 0.70
N THR A 28 14.66 -5.18 0.33
CA THR A 28 14.81 -3.73 0.38
C THR A 28 15.32 -3.41 1.77
N SER A 29 16.54 -2.91 1.84
CA SER A 29 17.12 -2.54 3.11
C SER A 29 16.27 -1.44 3.73
N THR A 30 16.17 -1.39 5.05
CA THR A 30 15.38 -0.36 5.76
C THR A 30 15.78 1.06 5.33
N HIS A 31 17.04 1.25 4.92
CA HIS A 31 17.55 2.51 4.35
C HIS A 31 16.94 2.84 2.97
N GLU A 32 16.84 1.87 2.05
CA GLU A 32 16.20 2.08 0.75
C GLU A 32 14.70 2.38 0.90
N ALA A 33 14.03 1.73 1.86
CA ALA A 33 12.64 2.00 2.21
C ALA A 33 12.45 3.40 2.82
N GLN A 34 13.40 3.87 3.64
CA GLN A 34 13.38 5.24 4.18
C GLN A 34 13.60 6.29 3.10
N GLN A 35 14.50 6.03 2.14
CA GLN A 35 14.75 6.96 1.03
C GLN A 35 13.56 7.05 0.08
N SER A 36 12.91 5.93 -0.26
CA SER A 36 11.70 5.91 -1.09
C SER A 36 10.53 6.60 -0.39
N PHE A 37 10.37 6.40 0.92
CA PHE A 37 9.36 7.11 1.71
C PHE A 37 9.61 8.63 1.74
N LYS A 38 10.86 9.06 1.96
CA LYS A 38 11.24 10.48 1.93
C LYS A 38 10.93 11.11 0.57
N GLN A 39 11.21 10.39 -0.52
CA GLN A 39 10.92 10.83 -1.88
C GLN A 39 9.41 10.98 -2.10
N MET A 40 8.63 9.96 -1.75
CA MET A 40 7.17 9.99 -1.84
C MET A 40 6.55 11.11 -1.00
N LEU A 41 7.08 11.36 0.20
CA LEU A 41 6.66 12.47 1.05
C LEU A 41 6.97 13.83 0.42
N SER A 42 8.18 14.00 -0.12
CA SER A 42 8.56 15.23 -0.82
C SER A 42 7.67 15.49 -2.04
N ASP A 43 7.34 14.45 -2.78
CA ASP A 43 6.50 14.56 -3.98
C ASP A 43 5.04 14.81 -3.61
N SER A 44 4.57 14.24 -2.50
CA SER A 44 3.24 14.53 -1.94
C SER A 44 3.13 15.99 -1.49
N ILE A 45 4.15 16.54 -0.82
CA ILE A 45 4.18 17.96 -0.41
C ILE A 45 4.14 18.88 -1.64
N ARG A 46 4.86 18.53 -2.71
CA ARG A 46 4.81 19.27 -3.98
C ARG A 46 3.42 19.17 -4.63
N GLY A 47 2.82 17.99 -4.65
CA GLY A 47 1.46 17.78 -5.16
C GLY A 47 0.41 18.59 -4.39
N VAL A 48 0.56 18.71 -3.06
CA VAL A 48 -0.31 19.57 -2.24
C VAL A 48 -0.14 21.05 -2.58
N ASN A 49 1.08 21.52 -2.83
CA ASN A 49 1.33 22.90 -3.23
C ASN A 49 0.70 23.22 -4.61
N GLU A 50 0.85 22.30 -5.55
CA GLU A 50 0.26 22.43 -6.89
C GLU A 50 -1.28 22.37 -6.86
N SER A 51 -1.83 21.49 -6.03
CA SER A 51 -3.27 21.41 -5.78
C SER A 51 -3.82 22.69 -5.15
N GLN A 52 -3.12 23.28 -4.17
CA GLN A 52 -3.49 24.58 -3.59
C GLN A 52 -3.53 25.70 -4.62
N LYS A 53 -2.50 25.80 -5.46
CA LYS A 53 -2.45 26.82 -6.53
C LYS A 53 -3.58 26.64 -7.55
N THR A 54 -3.90 25.40 -7.89
CA THR A 54 -5.04 25.06 -8.75
C THR A 54 -6.36 25.45 -8.09
N SER A 55 -6.49 25.19 -6.79
CA SER A 55 -7.67 25.57 -6.01
C SER A 55 -7.84 27.09 -5.94
N GLU A 56 -6.78 27.87 -5.74
CA GLU A 56 -6.86 29.34 -5.74
C GLU A 56 -7.38 29.88 -7.09
N VAL A 57 -6.91 29.32 -8.21
CA VAL A 57 -7.39 29.67 -9.55
C VAL A 57 -8.86 29.27 -9.72
N ALA A 58 -9.24 28.07 -9.25
CA ALA A 58 -10.63 27.61 -9.30
C ALA A 58 -11.55 28.47 -8.42
N THR A 59 -11.12 28.87 -7.22
CA THR A 59 -11.86 29.79 -6.34
C THR A 59 -12.00 31.17 -6.96
N GLN A 60 -10.98 31.69 -7.64
CA GLN A 60 -11.08 32.92 -8.44
C GLN A 60 -12.03 32.79 -9.63
N ARG A 61 -12.18 31.59 -10.21
CA ARG A 61 -13.18 31.31 -11.25
C ARG A 61 -14.59 31.25 -10.65
N MET A 62 -14.77 30.54 -9.54
CA MET A 62 -16.05 30.43 -8.83
C MET A 62 -16.55 31.79 -8.32
N ALA A 63 -15.68 32.64 -7.77
CA ALA A 63 -16.04 33.99 -7.34
C ALA A 63 -16.53 34.90 -8.49
N ARG A 64 -16.30 34.50 -9.75
CA ARG A 64 -16.85 35.14 -10.94
C ARG A 64 -18.27 34.65 -11.30
N GLY A 65 -18.82 33.71 -10.54
CA GLY A 65 -20.24 33.32 -10.60
C GLY A 65 -20.58 32.20 -11.58
N ASP A 66 -19.76 31.14 -11.63
CA ASP A 66 -20.12 29.93 -12.38
C ASP A 66 -21.14 29.06 -11.60
N ASP A 67 -22.13 28.55 -12.35
CA ASP A 67 -23.33 27.79 -11.98
C ASP A 67 -23.08 26.69 -10.92
N ILE A 68 -23.63 26.84 -9.71
CA ILE A 68 -23.68 25.78 -8.70
C ILE A 68 -25.13 25.52 -8.31
N ASP A 69 -25.59 24.30 -8.55
CA ASP A 69 -26.93 23.84 -8.21
C ASP A 69 -27.02 23.57 -6.68
N LEU A 70 -27.98 24.22 -6.01
CA LEU A 70 -28.22 24.10 -4.56
C LEU A 70 -28.34 22.64 -4.10
N HIS A 71 -28.84 21.76 -4.96
CA HIS A 71 -28.99 20.33 -4.67
C HIS A 71 -27.63 19.64 -4.43
N GLU A 72 -26.60 20.00 -5.21
CA GLU A 72 -25.26 19.44 -5.06
C GLU A 72 -24.61 19.85 -3.74
N VAL A 73 -24.84 21.09 -3.29
CA VAL A 73 -24.33 21.58 -2.01
C VAL A 73 -24.92 20.82 -0.83
N MET A 74 -26.22 20.51 -0.87
CA MET A 74 -26.88 19.71 0.18
C MET A 74 -26.36 18.27 0.21
N ILE A 75 -26.21 17.64 -0.97
CA ILE A 75 -25.65 16.28 -1.09
C ILE A 75 -24.21 16.25 -0.56
N ALA A 76 -23.40 17.22 -0.96
CA ALA A 76 -22.01 17.34 -0.52
C ALA A 76 -21.92 17.53 1.00
N GLY A 77 -22.80 18.35 1.58
CA GLY A 77 -22.89 18.54 3.02
C GLY A 77 -23.24 17.26 3.79
N GLN A 78 -24.24 16.51 3.33
CA GLN A 78 -24.61 15.22 3.93
C GLN A 78 -23.48 14.19 3.82
N LYS A 79 -22.82 14.12 2.66
CA LYS A 79 -21.67 13.22 2.45
C LYS A 79 -20.50 13.58 3.37
N ALA A 80 -20.22 14.87 3.56
CA ALA A 80 -19.17 15.36 4.45
C ALA A 80 -19.45 14.98 5.91
N ASP A 81 -20.68 15.17 6.39
CA ASP A 81 -21.07 14.82 7.76
C ASP A 81 -20.91 13.30 8.03
N ILE A 82 -21.38 12.44 7.10
CA ILE A 82 -21.22 10.99 7.22
C ILE A 82 -19.72 10.62 7.22
N THR A 83 -18.94 11.18 6.30
CA THR A 83 -17.51 10.89 6.18
C THR A 83 -16.74 11.29 7.45
N LEU A 84 -17.08 12.43 8.04
CA LEU A 84 -16.44 12.92 9.27
C LEU A 84 -16.73 11.99 10.46
N ARG A 85 -17.98 11.51 10.59
CA ARG A 85 -18.36 10.55 11.63
C ARG A 85 -17.57 9.27 11.48
N THR A 86 -17.51 8.70 10.27
CA THR A 86 -16.72 7.49 9.99
C THR A 86 -15.23 7.69 10.26
N ALA A 87 -14.66 8.84 9.89
CA ALA A 87 -13.26 9.14 10.16
C ALA A 87 -12.97 9.19 11.68
N THR A 88 -13.90 9.70 12.47
CA THR A 88 -13.79 9.73 13.93
C THR A 88 -13.81 8.32 14.52
N GLU A 89 -14.72 7.45 14.06
CA GLU A 89 -14.76 6.05 14.48
C GLU A 89 -13.47 5.29 14.15
N ILE A 90 -12.93 5.50 12.94
CA ILE A 90 -11.65 4.91 12.52
C ILE A 90 -10.50 5.40 13.41
N ARG A 91 -10.45 6.70 13.70
CA ARG A 91 -9.44 7.28 14.60
C ARG A 91 -9.51 6.63 15.97
N ASP A 92 -10.70 6.52 16.56
CA ASP A 92 -10.86 5.94 17.88
C ASP A 92 -10.43 4.47 17.90
N LYS A 93 -10.79 3.68 16.88
CA LYS A 93 -10.34 2.29 16.72
C LYS A 93 -8.83 2.15 16.52
N ALA A 94 -8.20 3.07 15.78
CA ALA A 94 -6.75 3.09 15.60
C ALA A 94 -6.01 3.39 16.92
N VAL A 95 -6.55 4.31 17.74
CA VAL A 95 -6.01 4.62 19.07
C VAL A 95 -6.14 3.41 20.01
N GLU A 96 -7.30 2.75 20.02
CA GLU A 96 -7.52 1.51 20.78
C GLU A 96 -6.52 0.42 20.37
N ALA A 97 -6.35 0.18 19.07
CA ALA A 97 -5.42 -0.82 18.54
C ALA A 97 -3.96 -0.52 18.93
N TYR A 98 -3.55 0.75 18.91
CA TYR A 98 -2.22 1.15 19.37
C TYR A 98 -2.02 0.86 20.87
N GLN A 99 -2.99 1.22 21.71
CA GLN A 99 -2.94 0.94 23.14
C GLN A 99 -2.92 -0.56 23.45
N GLU A 100 -3.61 -1.38 22.66
CA GLU A 100 -3.60 -2.83 22.81
C GLU A 100 -2.24 -3.44 22.48
N VAL A 101 -1.62 -3.04 21.37
CA VAL A 101 -0.27 -3.49 20.99
C VAL A 101 0.75 -3.14 22.07
N MET A 102 0.67 -1.95 22.66
CA MET A 102 1.56 -1.56 23.76
C MET A 102 1.38 -2.41 25.01
N ARG A 103 0.15 -2.84 25.32
CA ARG A 103 -0.15 -3.74 26.45
C ARG A 103 0.35 -5.16 26.25
N MET A 104 0.51 -5.61 25.00
CA MET A 104 1.07 -6.93 24.69
C MET A 104 2.61 -6.99 24.75
N GLN A 105 3.31 -5.85 24.67
CA GLN A 105 4.78 -5.81 24.59
C GLN A 105 5.50 -5.59 25.93
N ILE A 106 4.78 -5.37 27.02
CA ILE A 106 5.33 -5.29 28.39
C ILE A 106 5.25 -6.64 29.11
#